data_AF-A0A8C4D4F0-F1
#
_entry.id   AF-A0A8C4D4F0-F1
#
_cell.length_a   1.000
_cell.length_b   1.000
_cell.length_c   1.000
_cell.angle_alpha   90.00
_cell.angle_beta   90.00
_cell.angle_gamma   90.00
#
_symmetry.space_group_name_H-M   'P 1'
#
loop_
_entity.id
_entity.type
_entity.pdbx_description
1 polymer ?
#
loop_
_entity_poly.entity_id
_entity_poly.type
_entity_poly.pdbx_seq_one_letter_code
_entity_poly.pdbx_strand_id
1 'polypeptide(L)'
;MITPVFELIQDPDFLVLTIRVPYARTSEFDIYIDGEDFKFYAKPYFLRLSLPGRIVEDGREKASFDIDKGIFTLRVAKEITGQHFEGLQMLTSLLAPKGSRSAKPLVEEAEASGQTAGDEVEDEEFDWQLEQHVYVESSEEELKGLQKYGFGNARSGVFCRLQEELNDVIDLKDPDRATLPMRRENRLASETSAFSQDHYLSDLFEDESIQNLLKFQPWWSELSQTHSQQSLSLVMFSEEEKEQMRKFTNRSYHLDKQSLHHVWLSLVDIILAYTYEVRTTEGEFNVSNYHSLQDVLVSFGRRALCYPLYRHFSLVTTAVQDAARIFQAGKSCILKCLLDIHRIFRENDPAYILNDLYMTDYCVWIQKAK
;
A
#
# COMPACT_ATOMS: atom_id res chain seq x y z
N MET A 1 -13.39 3.57 0.11
CA MET A 1 -13.36 2.55 1.21
C MET A 1 -13.95 1.23 0.72
N ILE A 2 -13.42 0.09 1.18
CA ILE A 2 -13.75 -1.24 0.63
C ILE A 2 -14.54 -2.07 1.65
N THR A 3 -15.65 -2.68 1.22
CA THR A 3 -16.33 -3.69 2.05
C THR A 3 -15.57 -5.02 1.98
N PRO A 4 -14.97 -5.49 3.10
CA PRO A 4 -14.21 -6.72 3.10
C PRO A 4 -15.11 -7.95 2.92
N VAL A 5 -14.52 -9.08 2.51
CA VAL A 5 -15.21 -10.38 2.57
C VAL A 5 -15.34 -10.78 4.04
N PHE A 6 -16.54 -11.17 4.45
CA PHE A 6 -16.80 -11.57 5.83
C PHE A 6 -17.69 -12.80 5.92
N GLU A 7 -17.52 -13.56 6.99
CA GLU A 7 -18.32 -14.73 7.33
C GLU A 7 -18.76 -14.63 8.80
N LEU A 8 -20.01 -15.01 9.08
CA LEU A 8 -20.54 -15.10 10.44
C LEU A 8 -20.88 -16.54 10.79
N ILE A 9 -20.32 -17.00 11.90
CA ILE A 9 -20.63 -18.28 12.52
C ILE A 9 -21.12 -17.97 13.94
N GLN A 10 -21.97 -18.83 14.50
CA GLN A 10 -22.47 -18.64 15.86
C GLN A 10 -22.43 -19.93 16.67
N ASP A 11 -22.18 -19.75 17.95
CA ASP A 11 -22.39 -20.73 19.01
C ASP A 11 -23.61 -20.29 19.87
N PRO A 12 -24.08 -21.11 20.83
CA PRO A 12 -25.16 -20.70 21.74
C PRO A 12 -24.86 -19.39 22.49
N ASP A 13 -23.59 -19.14 22.82
CA ASP A 13 -23.19 -18.02 23.69
C ASP A 13 -22.51 -16.87 22.93
N PHE A 14 -21.96 -17.14 21.74
CA PHE A 14 -21.10 -16.20 21.02
C PHE A 14 -21.43 -16.11 19.53
N LEU A 15 -21.17 -14.95 18.95
CA LEU A 15 -21.08 -14.71 17.52
C LEU A 15 -19.60 -14.59 17.13
N VAL A 16 -19.18 -15.30 16.08
CA VAL A 16 -17.83 -15.31 15.54
C VAL A 16 -17.86 -14.70 14.16
N LEU A 17 -17.29 -13.51 14.03
CA LEU A 17 -17.13 -12.77 12.80
C LEU A 17 -15.71 -12.99 12.26
N THR A 18 -15.61 -13.46 11.03
CA THR A 18 -14.34 -13.62 10.32
C THR A 18 -14.32 -12.63 9.17
N ILE A 19 -13.37 -11.70 9.16
CA ILE A 19 -13.24 -10.64 8.17
C ILE A 19 -11.88 -10.77 7.47
N ARG A 20 -11.89 -10.84 6.14
CA ARG A 20 -10.65 -10.94 5.34
C ARG A 20 -10.17 -9.55 4.95
N VAL A 21 -9.04 -9.13 5.53
CA VAL A 21 -8.42 -7.81 5.40
C VAL A 21 -6.91 -7.91 5.12
N PRO A 22 -6.50 -8.47 3.96
CA PRO A 22 -5.09 -8.74 3.64
C PRO A 22 -4.20 -7.50 3.48
N TYR A 23 -4.79 -6.32 3.36
CA TYR A 23 -4.08 -5.05 3.19
C TYR A 23 -4.24 -4.12 4.40
N ALA A 24 -4.88 -4.58 5.49
CA ALA A 24 -5.04 -3.74 6.67
C ALA A 24 -3.74 -3.68 7.47
N ARG A 25 -3.45 -2.50 8.02
CA ARG A 25 -2.36 -2.32 8.98
C ARG A 25 -2.75 -2.91 10.33
N THR A 26 -1.81 -3.60 10.97
CA THR A 26 -2.03 -4.26 12.28
C THR A 26 -2.33 -3.33 13.45
N SER A 27 -2.07 -2.02 13.30
CA SER A 27 -2.17 -1.02 14.38
C SER A 27 -3.48 -0.23 14.38
N GLU A 28 -4.32 -0.37 13.35
CA GLU A 28 -5.48 0.50 13.11
C GLU A 28 -6.75 -0.36 12.91
N PHE A 29 -7.19 -1.02 13.97
CA PHE A 29 -8.48 -1.73 13.99
C PHE A 29 -9.43 -1.05 14.96
N ASP A 30 -10.49 -0.45 14.44
CA ASP A 30 -11.57 0.14 15.24
C ASP A 30 -12.82 -0.73 15.12
N ILE A 31 -13.37 -1.10 16.27
CA ILE A 31 -14.58 -1.91 16.39
C ILE A 31 -15.59 -1.11 17.19
N TYR A 32 -16.82 -1.08 16.70
CA TYR A 32 -17.93 -0.44 17.39
C TYR A 32 -19.13 -1.38 17.40
N ILE A 33 -19.62 -1.68 18.60
CA ILE A 33 -20.74 -2.57 18.84
C ILE A 33 -21.82 -1.78 19.58
N ASP A 34 -22.99 -1.65 18.96
CA ASP A 34 -24.17 -1.04 19.58
C ASP A 34 -25.41 -1.91 19.35
N GLY A 35 -25.63 -2.84 20.27
CA GLY A 35 -26.76 -3.77 20.23
C GLY A 35 -26.76 -4.63 18.96
N GLU A 36 -27.59 -4.26 18.00
CA GLU A 36 -27.71 -4.97 16.71
C GLU A 36 -26.73 -4.45 15.66
N ASP A 37 -26.16 -3.26 15.85
CA ASP A 37 -25.32 -2.63 14.85
C ASP A 37 -23.84 -2.87 15.17
N PHE A 38 -23.14 -3.44 14.20
CA PHE A 38 -21.71 -3.72 14.25
C PHE A 38 -21.01 -2.88 13.19
N LYS A 39 -19.96 -2.15 13.57
CA LYS A 39 -19.09 -1.44 12.63
C LYS A 39 -17.65 -1.86 12.87
N PHE A 40 -16.96 -2.13 11.78
CA PHE A 40 -15.53 -2.43 11.75
C PHE A 40 -14.85 -1.51 10.77
N TYR A 41 -13.79 -0.86 11.22
CA TYR A 41 -12.97 0.01 10.41
C TYR A 41 -11.51 -0.43 10.54
N ALA A 42 -10.88 -0.64 9.39
CA ALA A 42 -9.46 -0.94 9.31
C ALA A 42 -8.97 -0.54 7.94
N LYS A 43 -8.35 0.64 7.80
CA LYS A 43 -8.00 1.22 6.49
C LYS A 43 -7.30 0.17 5.59
N PRO A 44 -7.77 -0.04 4.34
CA PRO A 44 -8.82 0.69 3.60
C PRO A 44 -10.26 0.11 3.72
N TYR A 45 -10.45 -0.83 4.64
CA TYR A 45 -11.69 -1.58 4.82
C TYR A 45 -12.68 -0.90 5.78
N PHE A 46 -13.95 -0.94 5.41
CA PHE A 46 -15.06 -0.56 6.27
C PHE A 46 -16.19 -1.57 6.11
N LEU A 47 -16.68 -2.10 7.23
CA LEU A 47 -17.79 -3.04 7.27
C LEU A 47 -18.83 -2.56 8.28
N ARG A 48 -20.09 -2.50 7.87
CA ARG A 48 -21.23 -2.24 8.75
C ARG A 48 -22.20 -3.39 8.62
N LEU A 49 -22.58 -4.00 9.73
CA LEU A 49 -23.57 -5.06 9.76
C LEU A 49 -24.71 -4.65 10.68
N SER A 50 -25.94 -4.83 10.23
CA SER A 50 -27.13 -4.85 11.07
C SER A 50 -27.50 -6.30 11.34
N LEU A 51 -27.23 -6.75 12.56
CA LEU A 51 -27.41 -8.13 13.01
C LEU A 51 -28.89 -8.39 13.38
N PRO A 52 -29.36 -9.65 13.24
CA PRO A 52 -30.74 -10.04 13.57
C PRO A 52 -31.00 -10.12 15.08
N GLY A 53 -29.96 -9.99 15.90
CA GLY A 53 -30.03 -10.05 17.36
C GLY A 53 -28.92 -9.20 17.98
N ARG A 54 -29.07 -8.93 19.27
CA ARG A 54 -28.18 -8.03 20.01
C ARG A 54 -26.92 -8.73 20.51
N ILE A 55 -25.79 -8.08 20.31
CA ILE A 55 -24.48 -8.45 20.82
C ILE A 55 -24.02 -7.41 21.85
N VAL A 56 -23.15 -7.83 22.76
CA VAL A 56 -22.67 -6.98 23.87
C VAL A 56 -21.17 -7.11 24.07
N GLU A 57 -20.52 -5.98 24.35
CA GLU A 57 -19.15 -5.92 24.84
C GLU A 57 -19.17 -6.04 26.37
N ASP A 58 -18.76 -7.20 26.89
CA ASP A 58 -18.82 -7.52 28.31
C ASP A 58 -17.47 -8.00 28.89
N GLY A 59 -16.39 -7.83 28.12
CA GLY A 59 -15.04 -8.27 28.47
C GLY A 59 -14.76 -9.73 28.11
N ARG A 60 -15.75 -10.48 27.58
CA ARG A 60 -15.56 -11.86 27.09
C ARG A 60 -15.22 -11.91 25.60
N GLU A 61 -15.20 -10.76 24.93
CA GLU A 61 -14.80 -10.65 23.54
C GLU A 61 -13.34 -11.03 23.33
N LYS A 62 -13.07 -11.65 22.18
CA LYS A 62 -11.71 -11.99 21.75
C LYS A 62 -11.54 -11.63 20.29
N ALA A 63 -10.60 -10.72 20.02
CA ALA A 63 -10.14 -10.43 18.68
C ALA A 63 -8.78 -11.11 18.44
N SER A 64 -8.58 -11.65 17.25
CA SER A 64 -7.31 -12.20 16.80
C SER A 64 -7.09 -11.87 15.33
N PHE A 65 -5.85 -11.58 14.96
CA PHE A 65 -5.48 -11.27 13.58
C PHE A 65 -4.37 -12.21 13.11
N ASP A 66 -4.66 -12.98 12.07
CA ASP A 66 -3.69 -13.82 11.37
C ASP A 66 -3.08 -12.99 10.23
N ILE A 67 -1.88 -12.45 10.48
CA ILE A 67 -1.13 -11.59 9.54
C ILE A 67 -0.81 -12.35 8.24
N ASP A 68 -0.51 -13.65 8.33
CA ASP A 68 -0.10 -14.44 7.17
C ASP A 68 -1.27 -14.68 6.20
N LYS A 69 -2.49 -14.85 6.73
CA LYS A 69 -3.70 -15.06 5.93
C LYS A 69 -4.47 -13.76 5.66
N GLY A 70 -4.19 -12.70 6.39
CA GLY A 70 -4.96 -11.47 6.35
C GLY A 70 -6.38 -11.66 6.88
N ILE A 71 -6.56 -12.47 7.93
CA ILE A 71 -7.87 -12.81 8.49
C ILE A 71 -7.98 -12.25 9.90
N PHE A 72 -8.94 -11.35 10.09
CA PHE A 72 -9.36 -10.84 11.38
C PHE A 72 -10.53 -11.66 11.90
N THR A 73 -10.39 -12.25 13.08
CA THR A 73 -11.45 -13.04 13.73
C THR A 73 -11.84 -12.37 15.03
N LEU A 74 -13.12 -12.02 15.14
CA LEU A 74 -13.72 -11.39 16.30
C LEU A 74 -14.80 -12.31 16.87
N ARG A 75 -14.67 -12.63 18.16
CA ARG A 75 -15.67 -13.38 18.93
C ARG A 75 -16.33 -12.43 19.93
N VAL A 76 -17.64 -12.25 19.84
CA VAL A 76 -18.44 -11.34 20.69
C VAL A 76 -19.57 -12.12 21.35
N ALA A 77 -19.91 -11.75 22.59
CA ALA A 77 -20.99 -12.40 23.33
C ALA A 77 -22.37 -11.95 22.82
N LYS A 78 -23.32 -12.88 22.82
CA LYS A 78 -24.74 -12.54 22.60
C LYS A 78 -25.31 -11.93 23.88
N GLU A 79 -26.20 -10.96 23.75
CA GLU A 79 -26.90 -10.40 24.92
C GLU A 79 -27.78 -11.47 25.59
N ILE A 80 -28.42 -12.33 24.79
CA ILE A 80 -29.25 -13.44 25.27
C ILE A 80 -28.56 -14.76 24.95
N THR A 81 -28.10 -15.44 26.00
CA THR A 81 -27.50 -16.78 25.93
C THR A 81 -28.50 -17.80 25.35
N GLY A 82 -28.07 -18.55 24.33
CA GLY A 82 -28.89 -19.55 23.66
C GLY A 82 -29.80 -19.01 22.55
N GLN A 83 -29.83 -17.69 22.32
CA GLN A 83 -30.56 -17.12 21.19
C GLN A 83 -29.86 -17.51 19.88
N HIS A 84 -30.61 -18.10 18.95
CA HIS A 84 -30.12 -18.42 17.62
C HIS A 84 -30.40 -17.26 16.66
N PHE A 85 -29.38 -16.77 15.98
CA PHE A 85 -29.48 -15.67 15.01
C PHE A 85 -29.82 -16.27 13.65
N GLU A 86 -30.99 -15.97 13.11
CA GLU A 86 -31.40 -16.47 11.79
C GLU A 86 -30.82 -15.61 10.67
N GLY A 87 -30.59 -16.19 9.49
CA GLY A 87 -30.19 -15.41 8.31
C GLY A 87 -28.73 -14.94 8.27
N LEU A 88 -27.83 -15.48 9.10
CA LEU A 88 -26.39 -15.13 9.05
C LEU A 88 -25.73 -15.38 7.68
N GLN A 89 -26.30 -16.27 6.86
CA GLN A 89 -25.86 -16.56 5.49
C GLN A 89 -26.35 -15.53 4.47
N MET A 90 -27.34 -14.70 4.82
CA MET A 90 -27.95 -13.71 3.93
C MET A 90 -27.17 -12.40 4.00
N LEU A 91 -25.90 -12.41 3.54
CA LEU A 91 -24.95 -11.31 3.70
C LEU A 91 -25.49 -9.95 3.21
N THR A 92 -26.25 -9.93 2.12
CA THR A 92 -26.88 -8.70 1.59
C THR A 92 -27.93 -8.11 2.53
N SER A 93 -28.63 -8.95 3.30
CA SER A 93 -29.59 -8.49 4.30
C SER A 93 -28.92 -7.92 5.54
N LEU A 94 -27.72 -8.40 5.88
CA LEU A 94 -26.92 -7.89 6.99
C LEU A 94 -26.26 -6.53 6.66
N LEU A 95 -26.01 -6.26 5.38
CA LEU A 95 -25.44 -4.97 4.93
C LEU A 95 -26.52 -3.90 4.69
N ALA A 96 -27.80 -4.30 4.59
CA ALA A 96 -28.89 -3.40 4.29
C ALA A 96 -29.23 -2.50 5.50
N PRO A 97 -29.39 -1.18 5.31
CA PRO A 97 -29.80 -0.30 6.40
C PRO A 97 -31.22 -0.63 6.85
N LYS A 98 -31.46 -0.55 8.16
CA LYS A 98 -32.78 -0.69 8.78
C LYS A 98 -33.74 0.30 8.11
N GLY A 99 -34.76 -0.21 7.41
CA GLY A 99 -35.84 0.60 6.82
C GLY A 99 -35.83 0.75 5.28
N SER A 100 -34.83 0.22 4.57
CA SER A 100 -34.79 0.24 3.10
C SER A 100 -35.75 -0.78 2.45
N ARG A 101 -37.06 -0.63 2.68
CA ARG A 101 -38.06 -1.28 1.84
C ARG A 101 -38.10 -0.54 0.50
N SER A 102 -37.51 -1.12 -0.54
CA SER A 102 -37.51 -0.61 -1.93
C SER A 102 -38.91 -0.38 -2.53
N ALA A 103 -39.99 -0.81 -1.87
CA ALA A 103 -41.35 -0.56 -2.32
C ALA A 103 -41.97 0.65 -1.59
N LYS A 104 -42.00 1.81 -2.26
CA LYS A 104 -42.96 2.88 -1.92
C LYS A 104 -44.37 2.37 -2.26
N PRO A 105 -45.36 2.39 -1.35
CA PRO A 105 -46.74 2.06 -1.69
C PRO A 105 -47.33 3.15 -2.59
N LEU A 106 -47.75 2.79 -3.80
CA LEU A 106 -48.49 3.67 -4.71
C LEU A 106 -49.98 3.73 -4.28
N VAL A 107 -50.33 4.61 -3.36
CA VAL A 107 -51.68 5.20 -3.28
C VAL A 107 -51.57 6.56 -2.58
N GLU A 108 -51.68 7.65 -3.35
CA GLU A 108 -52.02 8.98 -2.83
C GLU A 108 -53.55 9.08 -2.77
N GLU A 109 -54.13 9.02 -1.57
CA GLU A 109 -55.46 9.56 -1.32
C GLU A 109 -55.28 10.95 -0.68
N ALA A 110 -55.72 11.95 -1.45
CA ALA A 110 -55.75 13.34 -1.04
C ALA A 110 -56.83 13.56 0.01
N GLU A 111 -56.46 14.06 1.19
CA GLU A 111 -57.34 14.92 1.98
C GLU A 111 -56.53 15.85 2.90
N ALA A 112 -56.94 17.11 2.90
CA ALA A 112 -56.24 18.26 3.45
C ALA A 112 -56.30 18.33 4.97
N SER A 113 -55.27 18.92 5.60
CA SER A 113 -55.36 19.96 6.67
C SER A 113 -54.05 20.09 7.45
N GLY A 114 -53.64 21.34 7.73
CA GLY A 114 -53.02 21.69 9.02
C GLY A 114 -51.53 22.04 9.00
N GLN A 115 -51.25 23.33 9.06
CA GLN A 115 -49.95 23.93 9.36
C GLN A 115 -49.45 23.52 10.76
N THR A 116 -48.14 23.29 10.89
CA THR A 116 -47.27 23.96 11.87
C THR A 116 -45.82 23.77 11.42
N ALA A 117 -45.20 24.88 11.00
CA ALA A 117 -43.76 24.98 10.86
C ALA A 117 -43.16 25.06 12.27
N GLY A 118 -42.51 23.98 12.70
CA GLY A 118 -41.52 24.00 13.77
C GLY A 118 -40.17 23.74 13.11
N ASP A 119 -39.31 24.75 13.06
CA ASP A 119 -37.87 24.58 12.84
C ASP A 119 -37.32 23.83 14.06
N GLU A 120 -37.43 22.50 14.04
CA GLU A 120 -36.47 21.66 14.73
C GLU A 120 -35.30 21.51 13.76
N VAL A 121 -34.17 22.11 14.13
CA VAL A 121 -32.88 21.81 13.53
C VAL A 121 -32.61 20.35 13.90
N GLU A 122 -33.13 19.41 13.09
CA GLU A 122 -32.63 18.04 13.08
C GLU A 122 -31.13 18.18 12.82
N ASP A 123 -30.33 17.88 13.85
CA ASP A 123 -28.92 17.62 13.68
C ASP A 123 -28.77 16.77 12.42
N GLU A 124 -28.09 17.30 11.40
CA GLU A 124 -27.75 16.54 10.19
C GLU A 124 -26.84 15.39 10.64
N GLU A 125 -27.46 14.31 11.13
CA GLU A 125 -26.81 13.07 11.53
C GLU A 125 -26.12 12.56 10.27
N PHE A 126 -24.81 12.75 10.22
CA PHE A 126 -23.97 12.44 9.07
C PHE A 126 -24.37 11.06 8.54
N ASP A 127 -24.92 11.00 7.33
CA ASP A 127 -25.54 9.79 6.80
C ASP A 127 -24.46 8.73 6.52
N TRP A 128 -24.19 7.89 7.53
CA TRP A 128 -23.27 6.75 7.45
C TRP A 128 -23.85 5.59 6.60
N GLN A 129 -24.85 5.84 5.73
CA GLN A 129 -25.49 4.87 4.85
C GLN A 129 -24.84 4.82 3.45
N LEU A 130 -23.52 4.87 3.37
CA LEU A 130 -22.80 4.52 2.14
C LEU A 130 -23.18 3.09 1.72
N GLU A 131 -23.66 2.93 0.49
CA GLU A 131 -24.12 1.66 -0.06
C GLU A 131 -22.94 0.66 -0.13
N GLN A 132 -23.02 -0.41 0.67
CA GLN A 132 -21.97 -1.43 0.76
C GLN A 132 -22.23 -2.54 -0.26
N HIS A 133 -21.32 -2.71 -1.22
CA HIS A 133 -21.34 -3.86 -2.12
C HIS A 133 -20.33 -4.90 -1.65
N VAL A 134 -20.81 -6.13 -1.38
CA VAL A 134 -19.94 -7.27 -1.06
C VAL A 134 -18.93 -7.44 -2.19
N TYR A 135 -17.64 -7.47 -1.85
CA TYR A 135 -16.60 -7.77 -2.81
C TYR A 135 -16.77 -9.20 -3.36
N VAL A 136 -16.83 -9.30 -4.68
CA VAL A 136 -16.78 -10.58 -5.41
C VAL A 136 -15.34 -10.80 -5.86
N GLU A 137 -14.74 -11.94 -5.47
CA GLU A 137 -13.41 -12.30 -5.94
C GLU A 137 -13.38 -12.34 -7.47
N SER A 138 -12.49 -11.55 -8.08
CA SER A 138 -12.23 -11.61 -9.51
C SER A 138 -11.82 -13.03 -9.90
N SER A 139 -12.46 -13.58 -10.91
CA SER A 139 -12.19 -14.94 -11.38
C SER A 139 -10.73 -15.08 -11.85
N GLU A 140 -10.17 -16.30 -11.79
CA GLU A 140 -8.82 -16.56 -12.30
C GLU A 140 -8.64 -16.16 -13.78
N GLU A 141 -9.73 -16.16 -14.55
CA GLU A 141 -9.76 -15.81 -15.96
C GLU A 141 -9.65 -14.30 -16.17
N GLU A 142 -10.31 -13.50 -15.33
CA GLU A 142 -10.17 -12.05 -15.32
C GLU A 142 -8.76 -11.63 -14.89
N LEU A 143 -8.19 -12.28 -13.87
CA LEU A 143 -6.83 -12.01 -13.38
C LEU A 143 -5.74 -12.33 -14.43
N LYS A 144 -5.98 -13.32 -15.30
CA LYS A 144 -5.06 -13.65 -16.41
C LYS A 144 -5.05 -12.59 -17.51
N GLY A 145 -6.13 -11.82 -17.66
CA GLY A 145 -6.23 -10.72 -18.62
C GLY A 145 -5.54 -9.43 -18.16
N LEU A 146 -5.25 -9.30 -16.85
CA LEU A 146 -4.63 -8.13 -16.27
C LEU A 146 -3.11 -8.10 -16.47
N GLN A 147 -2.59 -6.89 -16.53
CA GLN A 147 -1.16 -6.62 -16.64
C GLN A 147 -0.50 -6.78 -15.28
N LYS A 148 0.66 -7.45 -15.28
CA LYS A 148 1.40 -7.72 -14.04
C LYS A 148 2.34 -6.57 -13.67
N TYR A 149 2.70 -6.53 -12.40
CA TYR A 149 3.64 -5.58 -11.78
C TYR A 149 4.14 -6.16 -10.44
N GLY A 150 4.83 -5.35 -9.64
CA GLY A 150 5.43 -5.81 -8.40
C GLY A 150 6.78 -6.50 -8.62
N PHE A 151 7.33 -7.05 -7.54
CA PHE A 151 8.56 -7.84 -7.59
C PHE A 151 8.46 -8.97 -8.63
N GLY A 152 9.36 -8.96 -9.61
CA GLY A 152 9.41 -9.95 -10.68
C GLY A 152 8.17 -10.04 -11.56
N ASN A 153 7.33 -9.00 -11.61
CA ASN A 153 6.01 -9.03 -12.29
C ASN A 153 5.11 -10.17 -11.79
N ALA A 154 5.12 -10.44 -10.48
CA ALA A 154 4.37 -11.54 -9.88
C ALA A 154 2.94 -11.16 -9.42
N ARG A 155 2.60 -9.86 -9.37
CA ARG A 155 1.32 -9.37 -8.83
C ARG A 155 0.43 -8.77 -9.92
N SER A 156 -0.89 -8.87 -9.74
CA SER A 156 -1.94 -8.25 -10.57
C SER A 156 -3.25 -8.14 -9.77
N GLY A 157 -4.16 -7.25 -10.19
CA GLY A 157 -5.50 -7.06 -9.62
C GLY A 157 -5.55 -6.29 -8.30
N VAL A 158 -4.42 -5.73 -7.86
CA VAL A 158 -4.31 -4.95 -6.60
C VAL A 158 -4.79 -3.52 -6.79
N PHE A 159 -4.50 -2.88 -7.93
CA PHE A 159 -4.90 -1.49 -8.16
C PHE A 159 -6.36 -1.36 -8.53
N CYS A 160 -6.97 -2.37 -9.18
CA CYS A 160 -8.43 -2.42 -9.31
C CYS A 160 -9.14 -2.42 -7.95
N ARG A 161 -8.50 -2.90 -6.89
CA ARG A 161 -9.07 -2.95 -5.53
C ARG A 161 -8.79 -1.68 -4.74
N LEU A 162 -7.56 -1.18 -4.81
CA LEU A 162 -7.03 -0.11 -3.96
C LEU A 162 -6.83 1.20 -4.72
N GLN A 163 -7.57 1.42 -5.81
CA GLN A 163 -7.34 2.56 -6.71
C GLN A 163 -7.40 3.90 -5.97
N GLU A 164 -8.39 4.08 -5.09
CA GLU A 164 -8.57 5.32 -4.32
C GLU A 164 -7.36 5.64 -3.42
N GLU A 165 -6.75 4.62 -2.82
CA GLU A 165 -5.59 4.80 -1.91
C GLU A 165 -4.27 4.93 -2.66
N LEU A 166 -4.15 4.30 -3.83
CA LEU A 166 -2.91 4.23 -4.59
C LEU A 166 -2.78 5.32 -5.66
N ASN A 167 -3.88 6.01 -6.00
CA ASN A 167 -3.87 7.13 -6.95
C ASN A 167 -2.95 8.27 -6.51
N ASP A 168 -2.84 8.49 -5.19
CA ASP A 168 -1.97 9.54 -4.63
C ASP A 168 -0.49 9.15 -4.58
N VAL A 169 -0.16 7.88 -4.89
CA VAL A 169 1.22 7.34 -4.83
C VAL A 169 1.80 7.13 -6.23
N ILE A 170 0.97 6.85 -7.23
CA ILE A 170 1.42 6.43 -8.56
C ILE A 170 0.81 7.30 -9.64
N ASP A 171 1.65 7.83 -10.53
CA ASP A 171 1.25 8.65 -11.67
C ASP A 171 0.37 7.92 -12.70
N LEU A 172 0.38 6.59 -12.66
CA LEU A 172 -0.32 5.73 -13.60
C LEU A 172 -1.73 5.41 -13.08
N LYS A 173 -2.73 6.02 -13.71
CA LYS A 173 -4.16 5.90 -13.33
C LYS A 173 -4.71 4.48 -13.24
N ASP A 174 -4.25 3.58 -14.12
CA ASP A 174 -4.69 2.17 -14.15
C ASP A 174 -3.54 1.24 -14.58
N PRO A 175 -2.73 0.77 -13.63
CA PRO A 175 -1.63 -0.15 -13.92
C PRO A 175 -2.09 -1.56 -14.27
N ASP A 176 -3.30 -1.97 -13.84
CA ASP A 176 -3.85 -3.30 -14.09
C ASP A 176 -4.22 -3.50 -15.58
N ARG A 177 -4.56 -2.42 -16.28
CA ARG A 177 -4.87 -2.45 -17.73
C ARG A 177 -3.76 -1.91 -18.62
N ALA A 178 -2.85 -1.11 -18.09
CA ALA A 178 -1.79 -0.49 -18.88
C ALA A 178 -0.70 -1.50 -19.27
N THR A 179 -0.54 -1.73 -20.57
CA THR A 179 0.53 -2.59 -21.13
C THR A 179 1.92 -1.95 -20.93
N LEU A 180 2.97 -2.77 -20.90
CA LEU A 180 4.35 -2.27 -20.72
C LEU A 180 4.76 -1.15 -21.70
N PRO A 181 4.45 -1.23 -23.01
CA PRO A 181 4.75 -0.14 -23.94
C PRO A 181 3.99 1.15 -23.59
N MET A 182 2.70 1.04 -23.25
CA MET A 182 1.88 2.20 -22.85
C MET A 182 2.42 2.83 -21.57
N ARG A 183 2.86 2.03 -20.58
CA ARG A 183 3.49 2.56 -19.35
C ARG A 183 4.73 3.38 -19.68
N ARG A 184 5.58 2.89 -20.59
CA ARG A 184 6.78 3.60 -21.04
C ARG A 184 6.46 4.88 -21.78
N GLU A 185 5.50 4.84 -22.70
CA GLU A 185 5.07 6.01 -23.48
C GLU A 185 4.48 7.10 -22.58
N ASN A 186 3.54 6.72 -21.69
CA ASN A 186 2.94 7.64 -20.73
C ASN A 186 4.00 8.28 -19.83
N ARG A 187 4.94 7.49 -19.30
CA ARG A 187 6.04 8.02 -18.49
C ARG A 187 6.89 9.03 -19.27
N LEU A 188 7.29 8.71 -20.50
CA LEU A 188 8.08 9.63 -21.32
C LEU A 188 7.33 10.93 -21.64
N ALA A 189 6.03 10.85 -21.89
CA ALA A 189 5.17 12.00 -22.13
C ALA A 189 5.06 12.87 -20.87
N SER A 190 4.78 12.26 -19.70
CA SER A 190 4.72 12.95 -18.41
C SER A 190 6.04 13.63 -18.06
N GLU A 191 7.18 12.94 -18.19
CA GLU A 191 8.51 13.53 -17.95
C GLU A 191 8.78 14.72 -18.87
N THR A 192 8.40 14.60 -20.15
CA THR A 192 8.60 15.68 -21.13
C THR A 192 7.72 16.90 -20.81
N SER A 193 6.51 16.67 -20.29
CA SER A 193 5.61 17.73 -19.85
C SER A 193 6.00 18.35 -18.51
N ALA A 194 6.59 17.57 -17.61
CA ALA A 194 6.99 18.00 -16.26
C ALA A 194 8.31 18.76 -16.26
N PHE A 195 9.19 18.48 -17.24
CA PHE A 195 10.48 19.15 -17.34
C PHE A 195 10.31 20.67 -17.50
N SER A 196 10.81 21.42 -16.52
CA SER A 196 10.86 22.88 -16.56
C SER A 196 12.29 23.34 -16.82
N GLN A 197 12.51 23.91 -18.00
CA GLN A 197 13.82 24.47 -18.37
C GLN A 197 14.23 25.60 -17.43
N ASP A 198 13.28 26.47 -17.06
CA ASP A 198 13.56 27.61 -16.18
C ASP A 198 13.97 27.15 -14.79
N HIS A 199 13.29 26.14 -14.23
CA HIS A 199 13.68 25.57 -12.94
C HIS A 199 15.07 24.92 -12.99
N TYR A 200 15.36 24.17 -14.05
CA TYR A 200 16.68 23.56 -14.22
C TYR A 200 17.78 24.62 -14.34
N LEU A 201 17.54 25.71 -15.07
CA LEU A 201 18.51 26.81 -15.18
C LEU A 201 18.68 27.55 -13.85
N SER A 202 17.61 27.72 -13.07
CA SER A 202 17.68 28.27 -11.72
C SER A 202 18.62 27.44 -10.85
N ASP A 203 18.42 26.12 -10.79
CA ASP A 203 19.27 25.20 -10.02
C ASP A 203 20.71 25.12 -10.54
N LEU A 204 20.92 25.37 -11.84
CA LEU A 204 22.24 25.37 -12.47
C LEU A 204 23.06 26.61 -12.11
N PHE A 205 22.42 27.77 -11.97
CA PHE A 205 23.11 29.05 -11.72
C PHE A 205 23.06 29.50 -10.26
N GLU A 206 22.05 29.08 -9.50
CA GLU A 206 21.86 29.39 -8.08
C GLU A 206 22.10 28.13 -7.22
N ASP A 207 23.31 27.57 -7.34
CA ASP A 207 23.61 26.20 -6.89
C ASP A 207 24.18 26.09 -5.45
N GLU A 208 24.12 27.14 -4.64
CA GLU A 208 24.75 27.15 -3.30
C GLU A 208 24.25 26.00 -2.41
N SER A 209 22.93 25.77 -2.38
CA SER A 209 22.32 24.65 -1.68
C SER A 209 22.79 23.32 -2.24
N ILE A 210 22.82 23.18 -3.58
CA ILE A 210 23.24 21.96 -4.29
C ILE A 210 24.70 21.63 -4.00
N GLN A 211 25.58 22.63 -3.93
CA GLN A 211 26.99 22.43 -3.58
C GLN A 211 27.16 21.89 -2.16
N ASN A 212 26.29 22.26 -1.23
CA ASN A 212 26.28 21.67 0.12
C ASN A 212 25.81 20.20 0.09
N LEU A 213 24.79 19.88 -0.71
CA LEU A 213 24.31 18.49 -0.89
C LEU A 213 25.37 17.60 -1.57
N LEU A 214 26.17 18.15 -2.49
CA LEU A 214 27.28 17.43 -3.12
C LEU A 214 28.43 17.12 -2.15
N LYS A 215 28.64 17.97 -1.14
CA LYS A 215 29.65 17.75 -0.09
C LYS A 215 29.23 16.72 0.95
N PHE A 216 27.92 16.53 1.13
CA PHE A 216 27.37 15.56 2.07
C PHE A 216 27.94 14.15 1.82
N GLN A 217 28.39 13.51 2.90
CA GLN A 217 28.94 12.15 2.89
C GLN A 217 27.92 11.21 3.52
N PRO A 218 27.19 10.41 2.72
CA PRO A 218 26.31 9.39 3.26
C PRO A 218 27.10 8.27 3.94
N TRP A 219 26.43 7.49 4.80
CA TRP A 219 27.05 6.46 5.64
C TRP A 219 27.79 5.37 4.85
N TRP A 220 27.44 5.12 3.59
CA TRP A 220 28.14 4.16 2.73
C TRP A 220 29.43 4.70 2.12
N SER A 221 29.76 5.98 2.28
CA SER A 221 30.99 6.59 1.75
C SER A 221 32.24 5.97 2.38
N GLU A 222 32.16 5.61 3.67
CA GLU A 222 33.24 5.02 4.46
C GLU A 222 33.57 3.57 4.04
N LEU A 223 32.65 2.88 3.37
CA LEU A 223 32.80 1.48 2.96
C LEU A 223 33.84 1.30 1.84
N SER A 224 34.11 2.35 1.06
CA SER A 224 35.04 2.31 -0.09
C SER A 224 36.51 2.40 0.30
N GLN A 225 36.83 2.85 1.53
CA GLN A 225 38.21 3.11 1.95
C GLN A 225 38.92 1.85 2.50
N THR A 226 38.19 0.77 2.77
CA THR A 226 38.72 -0.47 3.35
C THR A 226 38.82 -1.58 2.30
N HIS A 227 39.86 -1.52 1.47
CA HIS A 227 40.20 -2.56 0.48
C HIS A 227 40.72 -3.89 1.06
N SER A 228 40.71 -4.07 2.39
CA SER A 228 41.07 -5.34 3.03
C SER A 228 39.83 -6.22 3.21
N GLN A 229 40.02 -7.54 3.17
CA GLN A 229 39.01 -8.62 3.16
C GLN A 229 38.03 -8.67 4.37
N GLN A 230 37.94 -7.60 5.17
CA GLN A 230 36.98 -7.36 6.24
C GLN A 230 35.72 -6.58 5.79
N SER A 231 35.57 -6.25 4.50
CA SER A 231 34.42 -5.49 3.98
C SER A 231 33.06 -6.19 4.15
N LEU A 232 33.04 -7.51 4.31
CA LEU A 232 31.80 -8.28 4.58
C LEU A 232 31.21 -8.03 5.98
N SER A 233 31.99 -7.49 6.93
CA SER A 233 31.58 -7.37 8.35
C SER A 233 31.23 -5.96 8.81
N LEU A 234 31.25 -4.94 7.96
CA LEU A 234 31.05 -3.55 8.43
C LEU A 234 29.59 -3.10 8.50
N VAL A 235 28.68 -3.75 7.75
CA VAL A 235 27.27 -3.37 7.76
C VAL A 235 26.61 -3.95 9.01
N MET A 236 26.53 -3.14 10.07
CA MET A 236 25.81 -3.47 11.29
C MET A 236 24.33 -3.16 11.15
N PHE A 237 23.50 -4.16 11.43
CA PHE A 237 22.06 -3.98 11.49
C PHE A 237 21.64 -3.49 12.88
N SER A 238 20.73 -2.52 12.93
CA SER A 238 20.08 -2.07 14.17
C SER A 238 19.15 -3.16 14.72
N GLU A 239 18.73 -3.04 15.98
CA GLU A 239 17.77 -3.99 16.54
C GLU A 239 16.40 -3.93 15.84
N GLU A 240 15.98 -2.74 15.40
CA GLU A 240 14.76 -2.55 14.62
C GLU A 240 14.85 -3.26 13.26
N GLU A 241 15.98 -3.10 12.54
CA GLU A 241 16.24 -3.79 11.27
C GLU A 241 16.22 -5.32 11.46
N LYS A 242 16.79 -5.82 12.55
CA LYS A 242 16.77 -7.25 12.90
C LYS A 242 15.37 -7.75 13.23
N GLU A 243 14.60 -6.99 14.01
CA GLU A 243 13.21 -7.34 14.32
C GLU A 243 12.38 -7.39 13.03
N GLN A 244 12.58 -6.43 12.14
CA GLN A 244 11.91 -6.42 10.86
C GLN A 244 12.25 -7.64 10.01
N MET A 245 13.53 -8.02 9.96
CA MET A 245 13.96 -9.23 9.28
C MET A 245 13.33 -10.51 9.86
N ARG A 246 13.04 -10.55 11.16
CA ARG A 246 12.33 -11.68 11.80
C ARG A 246 10.85 -11.75 11.40
N LYS A 247 10.23 -10.62 11.06
CA LYS A 247 8.83 -10.55 10.60
C LYS A 247 8.67 -11.03 9.16
N PHE A 248 9.72 -11.01 8.36
CA PHE A 248 9.65 -11.49 6.98
C PHE A 248 9.46 -13.01 6.91
N THR A 249 8.51 -13.44 6.08
CA THR A 249 8.32 -14.86 5.81
C THR A 249 9.44 -15.39 4.91
N ASN A 250 10.01 -16.53 5.27
CA ASN A 250 11.14 -17.12 4.54
C ASN A 250 10.66 -17.75 3.22
N ARG A 251 10.60 -16.95 2.14
CA ARG A 251 10.17 -17.38 0.81
C ARG A 251 11.34 -17.66 -0.12
N SER A 252 11.23 -18.69 -0.96
CA SER A 252 12.19 -18.98 -2.04
C SER A 252 11.63 -18.52 -3.37
N TYR A 253 12.34 -17.62 -4.04
CA TYR A 253 11.95 -17.13 -5.37
C TYR A 253 12.68 -17.93 -6.45
N HIS A 254 11.89 -18.63 -7.28
CA HIS A 254 12.39 -19.29 -8.48
C HIS A 254 12.12 -18.37 -9.67
N LEU A 255 13.12 -17.55 -10.00
CA LEU A 255 13.05 -16.63 -11.14
C LEU A 255 13.76 -17.25 -12.34
N ASP A 256 13.13 -17.16 -13.51
CA ASP A 256 13.79 -17.48 -14.77
C ASP A 256 14.82 -16.38 -15.12
N LYS A 257 15.65 -16.62 -16.14
CA LYS A 257 16.73 -15.68 -16.50
C LYS A 257 16.21 -14.28 -16.87
N GLN A 258 15.05 -14.19 -17.51
CA GLN A 258 14.49 -12.90 -17.93
C GLN A 258 13.95 -12.13 -16.73
N SER A 259 13.17 -12.80 -15.86
CA SER A 259 12.67 -12.16 -14.64
C SER A 259 13.81 -11.79 -13.69
N LEU A 260 14.85 -12.61 -13.58
CA LEU A 260 16.04 -12.31 -12.78
C LEU A 260 16.74 -11.04 -13.29
N HIS A 261 16.93 -10.92 -14.60
CA HIS A 261 17.52 -9.73 -15.20
C HIS A 261 16.67 -8.47 -14.91
N HIS A 262 15.35 -8.60 -15.07
CA HIS A 262 14.41 -7.52 -14.75
C HIS A 262 14.45 -7.12 -13.27
N VAL A 263 14.50 -8.08 -12.34
CA VAL A 263 14.61 -7.84 -10.90
C VAL A 263 15.90 -7.11 -10.54
N TRP A 264 17.03 -7.42 -11.19
CA TRP A 264 18.27 -6.68 -10.98
C TRP A 264 18.20 -5.24 -11.52
N LEU A 265 17.65 -5.03 -12.72
CA LEU A 265 17.52 -3.68 -13.29
C LEU A 265 16.59 -2.79 -12.47
N SER A 266 15.47 -3.33 -12.01
CA SER A 266 14.55 -2.63 -11.11
C SER A 266 15.16 -2.37 -9.74
N LEU A 267 15.98 -3.29 -9.20
CA LEU A 267 16.73 -3.03 -7.97
C LEU A 267 17.72 -1.87 -8.14
N VAL A 268 18.42 -1.79 -9.29
CA VAL A 268 19.30 -0.64 -9.59
C VAL A 268 18.50 0.67 -9.57
N ASP A 269 17.32 0.69 -10.18
CA ASP A 269 16.45 1.87 -10.21
C ASP A 269 16.00 2.31 -8.80
N ILE A 270 15.61 1.36 -7.95
CA ILE A 270 15.23 1.63 -6.55
C ILE A 270 16.41 2.22 -5.78
N ILE A 271 17.60 1.63 -5.90
CA ILE A 271 18.79 2.12 -5.19
C ILE A 271 19.22 3.50 -5.71
N LEU A 272 19.11 3.76 -7.01
CA LEU A 272 19.38 5.09 -7.57
C LEU A 272 18.45 6.15 -6.96
N ALA A 273 17.14 5.89 -6.94
CA ALA A 273 16.17 6.78 -6.30
C ALA A 273 16.50 7.02 -4.82
N TYR A 274 16.80 5.95 -4.07
CA TYR A 274 17.21 6.05 -2.67
C TYR A 274 18.49 6.87 -2.46
N THR A 275 19.52 6.67 -3.27
CA THR A 275 20.78 7.44 -3.14
C THR A 275 20.61 8.91 -3.47
N TYR A 276 19.72 9.23 -4.41
CA TYR A 276 19.34 10.61 -4.68
C TYR A 276 18.61 11.20 -3.48
N GLU A 277 17.61 10.48 -2.98
CA GLU A 277 16.77 10.92 -1.87
C GLU A 277 17.59 11.15 -0.60
N VAL A 278 18.51 10.26 -0.23
CA VAL A 278 19.37 10.48 0.94
C VAL A 278 20.24 11.75 0.81
N ARG A 279 20.47 12.24 -0.42
CA ARG A 279 21.18 13.50 -0.67
C ARG A 279 20.27 14.72 -0.73
N THR A 280 19.03 14.57 -1.14
CA THR A 280 18.14 15.71 -1.46
C THR A 280 16.92 15.82 -0.56
N THR A 281 16.47 14.69 -0.02
CA THR A 281 15.27 14.43 0.80
C THR A 281 14.05 15.25 0.44
N GLU A 282 13.31 14.78 -0.59
CA GLU A 282 11.86 14.95 -0.86
C GLU A 282 11.46 14.06 -2.08
N GLY A 283 11.27 12.76 -1.85
CA GLY A 283 11.44 11.70 -2.86
C GLY A 283 10.29 11.31 -3.80
N GLU A 284 10.61 10.37 -4.72
CA GLU A 284 9.69 9.61 -5.59
C GLU A 284 10.32 8.25 -5.97
N PHE A 285 9.53 7.16 -5.97
CA PHE A 285 9.98 5.81 -6.37
C PHE A 285 9.08 5.25 -7.47
N ASN A 286 9.60 5.16 -8.69
CA ASN A 286 8.86 4.61 -9.83
C ASN A 286 9.63 3.44 -10.46
N VAL A 287 9.27 2.21 -10.09
CA VAL A 287 9.88 0.99 -10.67
C VAL A 287 9.32 0.76 -12.07
N SER A 288 10.08 1.14 -13.10
CA SER A 288 9.73 0.86 -14.49
C SER A 288 10.37 -0.44 -14.99
N ASN A 289 9.86 -0.99 -16.08
CA ASN A 289 10.48 -2.10 -16.77
C ASN A 289 11.55 -1.59 -17.74
N TYR A 290 12.79 -2.03 -17.55
CA TYR A 290 13.96 -1.60 -18.32
C TYR A 290 14.55 -2.76 -19.10
N HIS A 291 15.03 -2.46 -20.32
CA HIS A 291 15.66 -3.45 -21.19
C HIS A 291 17.19 -3.47 -21.04
N SER A 292 17.77 -2.39 -20.50
CA SER A 292 19.21 -2.26 -20.29
C SER A 292 19.52 -1.38 -19.09
N LEU A 293 20.74 -1.50 -18.57
CA LEU A 293 21.26 -0.60 -17.53
C LEU A 293 21.28 0.86 -18.00
N GLN A 294 21.61 1.09 -19.28
CA GLN A 294 21.59 2.44 -19.86
C GLN A 294 20.19 3.05 -19.80
N ASP A 295 19.15 2.27 -20.10
CA ASP A 295 17.76 2.75 -20.01
C ASP A 295 17.38 3.12 -18.57
N VAL A 296 17.82 2.34 -17.58
CA VAL A 296 17.61 2.64 -16.15
C VAL A 296 18.24 3.99 -15.81
N LEU A 297 19.51 4.19 -16.17
CA LEU A 297 20.25 5.42 -15.85
C LEU A 297 19.65 6.65 -16.54
N VAL A 298 19.25 6.54 -17.81
CA VAL A 298 18.60 7.62 -18.55
C VAL A 298 17.24 7.95 -17.93
N SER A 299 16.44 6.94 -17.58
CA SER A 299 15.15 7.13 -16.95
C SER A 299 15.27 7.80 -15.59
N PHE A 300 16.17 7.30 -14.74
CA PHE A 300 16.48 7.91 -13.44
C PHE A 300 16.90 9.37 -13.59
N GLY A 301 17.87 9.66 -14.47
CA GLY A 301 18.34 11.02 -14.70
C GLY A 301 17.25 11.96 -15.21
N ARG A 302 16.37 11.50 -16.10
CA ARG A 302 15.22 12.30 -16.55
C ARG A 302 14.31 12.65 -15.38
N ARG A 303 13.88 11.67 -14.58
CA ARG A 303 13.00 11.92 -13.43
C ARG A 303 13.63 12.84 -12.39
N ALA A 304 14.90 12.61 -12.04
CA ALA A 304 15.64 13.42 -11.08
C ALA A 304 15.79 14.89 -11.52
N LEU A 305 15.68 15.17 -12.83
CA LEU A 305 15.69 16.53 -13.39
C LEU A 305 14.28 17.09 -13.66
N CYS A 306 13.22 16.33 -13.40
CA CYS A 306 11.84 16.76 -13.65
C CYS A 306 11.06 17.01 -12.36
N TYR A 307 11.17 16.13 -11.37
CA TYR A 307 10.25 16.10 -10.23
C TYR A 307 10.82 16.67 -8.93
N PRO A 308 12.01 16.25 -8.46
CA PRO A 308 12.51 16.67 -7.15
C PRO A 308 12.73 18.17 -7.03
N LEU A 309 12.83 18.64 -5.78
CA LEU A 309 13.10 20.04 -5.44
C LEU A 309 14.42 20.54 -6.05
N TYR A 310 15.49 19.73 -6.00
CA TYR A 310 16.79 20.08 -6.57
C TYR A 310 16.99 19.31 -7.88
N ARG A 311 17.15 19.99 -9.01
CA ARG A 311 17.23 19.40 -10.36
C ARG A 311 18.57 19.72 -11.00
N HIS A 312 19.60 18.97 -10.61
CA HIS A 312 20.97 19.24 -11.06
C HIS A 312 21.70 17.97 -11.53
N PHE A 313 22.32 18.01 -12.71
CA PHE A 313 22.94 16.82 -13.33
C PHE A 313 24.13 16.26 -12.50
N SER A 314 24.84 17.11 -11.77
CA SER A 314 25.90 16.64 -10.85
C SER A 314 25.32 15.79 -9.71
N LEU A 315 24.12 16.10 -9.20
CA LEU A 315 23.46 15.27 -8.18
C LEU A 315 23.10 13.90 -8.75
N VAL A 316 22.56 13.86 -9.97
CA VAL A 316 22.28 12.61 -10.71
C VAL A 316 23.54 11.76 -10.84
N THR A 317 24.63 12.35 -11.30
CA THR A 317 25.92 11.64 -11.48
C THR A 317 26.46 11.13 -10.15
N THR A 318 26.30 11.91 -9.07
CA THR A 318 26.79 11.54 -7.74
C THR A 318 25.96 10.39 -7.15
N ALA A 319 24.63 10.41 -7.31
CA ALA A 319 23.75 9.32 -6.93
C ALA A 319 24.10 8.00 -7.68
N VAL A 320 24.43 8.09 -8.97
CA VAL A 320 24.92 6.93 -9.74
C VAL A 320 26.21 6.35 -9.16
N GLN A 321 27.16 7.21 -8.75
CA GLN A 321 28.39 6.77 -8.10
C GLN A 321 28.13 6.12 -6.73
N ASP A 322 27.19 6.65 -5.95
CA ASP A 322 26.79 6.08 -4.67
C ASP A 322 26.13 4.73 -4.82
N ALA A 323 25.20 4.59 -5.78
CA ALA A 323 24.59 3.30 -6.09
C ALA A 323 25.68 2.28 -6.45
N ALA A 324 26.65 2.65 -7.29
CA ALA A 324 27.77 1.78 -7.63
C ALA A 324 28.59 1.35 -6.40
N ARG A 325 28.86 2.27 -5.45
CA ARG A 325 29.54 1.93 -4.18
C ARG A 325 28.71 0.96 -3.33
N ILE A 326 27.40 1.16 -3.22
CA ILE A 326 26.49 0.27 -2.48
C ILE A 326 26.50 -1.13 -3.08
N PHE A 327 26.41 -1.25 -4.42
CA PHE A 327 26.48 -2.55 -5.09
C PHE A 327 27.85 -3.23 -4.92
N GLN A 328 28.95 -2.47 -4.95
CA GLN A 328 30.31 -2.98 -4.71
C GLN A 328 30.52 -3.46 -3.26
N ALA A 329 29.91 -2.78 -2.28
CA ALA A 329 29.95 -3.18 -0.87
C ALA A 329 29.18 -4.49 -0.59
N GLY A 330 28.30 -4.90 -1.51
CA GLY A 330 27.64 -6.20 -1.51
C GLY A 330 26.25 -6.22 -0.86
N LYS A 331 25.65 -7.41 -0.85
CA LYS A 331 24.23 -7.61 -0.53
C LYS A 331 23.78 -7.10 0.84
N SER A 332 24.65 -7.10 1.85
CA SER A 332 24.31 -6.59 3.18
C SER A 332 24.05 -5.08 3.15
N CYS A 333 24.84 -4.33 2.36
CA CYS A 333 24.66 -2.90 2.18
C CYS A 333 23.36 -2.61 1.45
N ILE A 334 23.08 -3.36 0.37
CA ILE A 334 21.83 -3.26 -0.39
C ILE A 334 20.62 -3.53 0.52
N LEU A 335 20.68 -4.59 1.33
CA LEU A 335 19.61 -4.94 2.26
C LEU A 335 19.36 -3.81 3.28
N LYS A 336 20.40 -3.17 3.78
CA LYS A 336 20.26 -2.03 4.70
C LYS A 336 19.50 -0.87 4.03
N CYS A 337 19.84 -0.53 2.78
CA CYS A 337 19.09 0.47 2.02
C CYS A 337 17.61 0.07 1.83
N LEU A 338 17.35 -1.19 1.47
CA LEU A 338 15.98 -1.68 1.26
C LEU A 338 15.15 -1.68 2.56
N LEU A 339 15.76 -1.99 3.71
CA LEU A 339 15.10 -1.92 5.02
C LEU A 339 14.73 -0.49 5.40
N ASP A 340 15.58 0.48 5.06
CA ASP A 340 15.29 1.89 5.29
C ASP A 340 14.14 2.39 4.41
N ILE A 341 14.13 2.05 3.12
CA ILE A 341 12.98 2.31 2.22
C ILE A 341 11.71 1.65 2.76
N HIS A 342 11.81 0.39 3.22
CA HIS A 342 10.68 -0.33 3.78
C HIS A 342 10.10 0.40 5.00
N ARG A 343 10.95 0.97 5.87
CA ARG A 343 10.53 1.76 7.02
C ARG A 343 9.81 3.03 6.57
N ILE A 344 10.39 3.79 5.63
CA ILE A 344 9.79 5.00 5.05
C ILE A 344 8.38 4.73 4.51
N PHE A 345 8.22 3.65 3.72
CA PHE A 345 6.90 3.30 3.18
C PHE A 345 5.92 2.83 4.24
N ARG A 346 6.37 2.18 5.31
CA ARG A 346 5.48 1.78 6.41
C ARG A 346 4.86 2.99 7.10
N GLU A 347 5.65 4.04 7.30
CA GLU A 347 5.24 5.26 8.00
C GLU A 347 4.35 6.17 7.11
N ASN A 348 4.32 5.91 5.79
CA ASN A 348 3.58 6.71 4.81
C ASN A 348 2.25 6.03 4.42
N ASP A 349 1.14 6.70 4.75
CA ASP A 349 -0.24 6.21 4.72
C ASP A 349 -0.73 5.58 3.40
N PRO A 350 -0.46 6.15 2.23
CA PRO A 350 -0.80 5.49 0.98
C PRO A 350 0.33 4.57 0.45
N ALA A 351 1.60 4.81 0.83
CA ALA A 351 2.75 4.10 0.26
C ALA A 351 3.07 2.73 0.88
N TYR A 352 2.52 2.38 2.05
CA TYR A 352 2.85 1.10 2.72
C TYR A 352 2.55 -0.13 1.87
N ILE A 353 1.57 -0.07 0.97
CA ILE A 353 1.22 -1.15 0.05
C ILE A 353 2.39 -1.48 -0.90
N LEU A 354 3.27 -0.50 -1.19
CA LEU A 354 4.48 -0.73 -1.97
C LEU A 354 5.47 -1.68 -1.27
N ASN A 355 5.40 -1.82 0.06
CA ASN A 355 6.17 -2.85 0.76
C ASN A 355 5.71 -4.25 0.36
N ASP A 356 4.40 -4.47 0.28
CA ASP A 356 3.84 -5.78 -0.07
C ASP A 356 3.96 -6.10 -1.56
N LEU A 357 3.93 -5.07 -2.41
CA LEU A 357 4.08 -5.22 -3.86
C LEU A 357 5.53 -5.39 -4.29
N TYR A 358 6.47 -4.73 -3.61
CA TYR A 358 7.87 -4.65 -4.03
C TYR A 358 8.86 -4.93 -2.88
N MET A 359 8.93 -4.06 -1.87
CA MET A 359 10.10 -3.99 -0.97
C MET A 359 10.32 -5.26 -0.13
N THR A 360 9.26 -5.85 0.42
CA THR A 360 9.34 -7.08 1.24
C THR A 360 9.99 -8.21 0.44
N ASP A 361 9.58 -8.38 -0.82
CA ASP A 361 10.11 -9.45 -1.66
C ASP A 361 11.57 -9.18 -2.05
N TYR A 362 11.98 -7.92 -2.31
CA TYR A 362 13.39 -7.56 -2.51
C TYR A 362 14.24 -7.83 -1.27
N CYS A 363 13.77 -7.43 -0.07
CA CYS A 363 14.46 -7.67 1.20
C CYS A 363 14.72 -9.16 1.44
N VAL A 364 13.74 -10.02 1.16
CA VAL A 364 13.89 -11.48 1.32
C VAL A 364 14.77 -12.07 0.23
N TRP A 365 14.58 -11.64 -1.02
CA TRP A 365 15.31 -12.18 -2.16
C TRP A 365 16.81 -11.87 -2.12
N ILE A 366 17.21 -10.62 -1.83
CA ILE A 366 18.62 -10.19 -1.89
C ILE A 366 19.50 -10.95 -0.88
N GLN A 367 18.93 -11.43 0.23
CA GLN A 367 19.64 -12.25 1.21
C GLN A 367 20.15 -13.57 0.62
N LYS A 368 19.40 -14.13 -0.34
CA LYS A 368 19.67 -15.43 -1.00
C LYS A 368 20.26 -15.30 -2.40
N ALA A 369 20.18 -14.11 -3.00
CA ALA A 369 20.77 -13.84 -4.30
C ALA A 369 22.27 -14.16 -4.29
N LYS A 370 22.75 -14.74 -5.40
CA LYS A 370 24.13 -15.17 -5.60
C LYS A 370 24.86 -14.22 -6.53
#